data_AF-A0A833PD77-F1
#
_entry.id   AF-A0A833PD77-F1
#
_cell.length_a   1.000
_cell.length_b   1.000
_cell.length_c   1.000
_cell.angle_alpha   90.00
_cell.angle_beta   90.00
_cell.angle_gamma   90.00
#
_symmetry.space_group_name_H-M   'P 1'
#
loop_
_entity.id
_entity.type
_entity.pdbx_description
1 polymer ?
#
loop_
_entity_poly.entity_id
_entity_poly.type
_entity_poly.pdbx_seq_one_letter_code
_entity_poly.pdbx_strand_id
1 'polypeptide(L)'
;MVQQLNNEDDILDQKDEHNESIILYLKSFYDDNSPLLNSFFRLFQILGINDEQFIHETLLNIDKESSLYINSAEKVSKDNSNLININNHSKIKFDSCFYKDISDAYTNFCACYYYLNEAPHITVGDLEFLTESVDRIQSTLGRVFIQVMDNDSFIENFFKNDIHSLGGESRAKKYSGFKKEIFKEWKSGSFYSYAECARSFSEKHKLSTKTIESWLSKEFSKPQK
;
A
#
# COMPACT_ATOMS: atom_id res chain seq x y z
N MET A 1 18.18 9.86 45.62
CA MET A 1 17.01 10.19 44.78
C MET A 1 16.58 8.88 44.16
N VAL A 2 15.59 8.22 44.76
CA VAL A 2 15.11 6.91 44.30
C VAL A 2 14.26 7.18 43.07
N GLN A 3 14.72 6.76 41.88
CA GLN A 3 13.83 6.65 40.72
C GLN A 3 12.73 5.69 41.12
N GLN A 4 11.48 6.17 41.16
CA GLN A 4 10.33 5.26 41.18
C GLN A 4 10.42 4.46 39.89
N LEU A 5 10.75 3.18 40.02
CA LEU A 5 10.51 2.20 38.97
C LEU A 5 8.98 2.09 38.89
N ASN A 6 8.37 2.74 37.90
CA ASN A 6 6.98 2.49 37.58
C ASN A 6 6.86 1.00 37.21
N ASN A 7 5.85 0.33 37.74
CA ASN A 7 5.62 -1.07 37.41
C ASN A 7 5.00 -1.14 36.00
N GLU A 8 5.45 -2.04 35.14
CA GLU A 8 4.93 -2.17 33.77
C GLU A 8 3.41 -2.43 33.75
N ASP A 9 2.89 -3.08 34.80
CA ASP A 9 1.47 -3.38 34.97
C ASP A 9 0.63 -2.18 35.47
N ASP A 10 1.24 -1.03 35.78
CA ASP A 10 0.52 0.12 36.31
C ASP A 10 -0.40 0.71 35.23
N ILE A 11 -1.69 0.85 35.54
CA ILE A 11 -2.67 1.46 34.64
C ILE A 11 -2.40 2.96 34.54
N LEU A 12 -2.27 3.47 33.32
CA LEU A 12 -2.08 4.88 33.05
C LEU A 12 -3.35 5.67 33.35
N ASP A 13 -3.20 6.78 34.05
CA ASP A 13 -4.26 7.79 34.13
C ASP A 13 -4.36 8.51 32.80
N GLN A 14 -5.36 8.15 31.99
CA GLN A 14 -5.61 8.76 30.68
C GLN A 14 -6.14 10.18 30.77
N LYS A 15 -6.47 10.68 31.97
CA LYS A 15 -6.86 12.09 32.20
C LYS A 15 -5.66 12.97 32.53
N ASP A 16 -4.49 12.38 32.76
CA ASP A 16 -3.25 13.13 32.84
C ASP A 16 -2.89 13.67 31.45
N GLU A 17 -2.67 14.98 31.37
CA GLU A 17 -2.48 15.71 30.10
C GLU A 17 -1.25 15.21 29.33
N HIS A 18 -0.22 14.73 30.03
CA HIS A 18 0.96 14.17 29.40
C HIS A 18 0.66 12.80 28.77
N ASN A 19 0.01 11.91 29.51
CA ASN A 19 -0.40 10.61 29.00
C ASN A 19 -1.39 10.73 27.83
N GLU A 20 -2.38 11.62 27.94
CA GLU A 20 -3.35 11.90 26.89
C GLU A 20 -2.66 12.33 25.59
N SER A 21 -1.70 13.25 25.69
CA SER A 21 -0.92 13.74 24.54
C SER A 21 -0.12 12.63 23.86
N ILE A 22 0.54 11.77 24.63
CA ILE A 22 1.30 10.63 24.08
C ILE A 22 0.36 9.64 23.38
N ILE A 23 -0.76 9.30 24.01
CA ILE A 23 -1.75 8.37 23.43
C ILE A 23 -2.31 8.93 22.13
N LEU A 24 -2.66 10.22 22.09
CA LEU A 24 -3.12 10.89 20.88
C LEU A 24 -2.07 10.88 19.76
N TYR A 25 -0.81 11.13 20.11
CA TYR A 25 0.30 11.03 19.18
C TYR A 25 0.43 9.62 18.61
N LEU A 26 0.44 8.59 19.45
CA LEU A 26 0.53 7.18 19.02
C LEU A 26 -0.66 6.75 18.17
N LYS A 27 -1.88 7.18 18.51
CA LYS A 27 -3.07 6.93 17.67
C LYS A 27 -2.89 7.41 16.23
N SER A 28 -2.19 8.51 16.01
CA SER A 28 -1.92 8.99 14.64
C SER A 28 -1.08 8.01 13.78
N PHE A 29 -0.30 7.12 14.41
CA PHE A 29 0.47 6.07 13.73
C PHE A 29 -0.32 4.79 13.53
N TYR A 30 -1.27 4.49 14.41
CA TYR A 30 -1.94 3.19 14.48
C TYR A 30 -3.41 3.21 14.08
N ASP A 31 -3.98 4.33 13.65
CA ASP A 31 -5.37 4.38 13.17
C ASP A 31 -5.60 3.59 11.86
N ASP A 32 -6.86 3.27 11.56
CA ASP A 32 -7.32 2.57 10.34
C ASP A 32 -7.02 3.35 9.06
N ASN A 33 -6.73 4.65 9.17
CA ASN A 33 -6.32 5.50 8.05
C ASN A 33 -4.86 5.95 8.17
N SER A 34 -4.07 5.30 9.03
CA SER A 34 -2.72 5.77 9.32
C SER A 34 -1.79 5.64 8.11
N PRO A 35 -0.76 6.50 8.01
CA PRO A 35 0.29 6.34 7.01
C PRO A 35 1.00 4.98 7.10
N LEU A 36 1.05 4.39 8.29
CA LEU A 36 1.72 3.12 8.55
C LEU A 36 0.94 1.94 7.95
N LEU A 37 -0.37 1.86 8.17
CA LEU A 37 -1.23 0.85 7.56
C LEU A 37 -1.23 0.96 6.04
N ASN A 38 -1.35 2.20 5.53
CA ASN A 38 -1.27 2.48 4.10
C ASN A 38 0.06 2.02 3.48
N SER A 39 1.16 2.05 4.25
CA SER A 39 2.46 1.59 3.76
C SER A 39 2.51 0.07 3.56
N PHE A 40 1.85 -0.72 4.42
CA PHE A 40 1.68 -2.16 4.21
C PHE A 40 0.90 -2.45 2.93
N PHE A 41 -0.28 -1.86 2.76
CA PHE A 41 -1.09 -2.12 1.57
C PHE A 41 -0.40 -1.64 0.29
N ARG A 42 0.28 -0.50 0.33
CA ARG A 42 1.05 0.01 -0.81
C ARG A 42 2.17 -0.95 -1.21
N LEU A 43 2.85 -1.56 -0.23
CA LEU A 43 3.85 -2.60 -0.51
C LEU A 43 3.22 -3.76 -1.30
N PHE A 44 2.06 -4.26 -0.87
CA PHE A 44 1.39 -5.36 -1.58
C PHE A 44 0.84 -4.95 -2.95
N GLN A 45 0.39 -3.71 -3.11
CA GLN A 45 0.03 -3.16 -4.43
C GLN A 45 1.24 -3.17 -5.38
N ILE A 46 2.44 -2.84 -4.88
CA ILE A 46 3.69 -2.95 -5.65
C ILE A 46 3.98 -4.42 -6.03
N LEU A 47 3.74 -5.35 -5.11
CA LEU A 47 3.81 -6.79 -5.36
C LEU A 47 2.70 -7.28 -6.30
N GLY A 48 1.73 -6.45 -6.65
CA GLY A 48 0.62 -6.76 -7.56
C GLY A 48 -0.57 -7.43 -6.90
N ILE A 49 -0.69 -7.37 -5.58
CA ILE A 49 -1.79 -7.88 -4.77
C ILE A 49 -2.59 -6.69 -4.24
N ASN A 50 -3.85 -6.57 -4.65
CA ASN A 50 -4.71 -5.44 -4.27
C ASN A 50 -5.85 -5.83 -3.32
N ASP A 51 -5.97 -7.13 -3.00
CA ASP A 51 -7.02 -7.64 -2.13
C ASP A 51 -6.57 -7.47 -0.67
N GLU A 52 -7.04 -6.40 -0.02
CA GLU A 52 -6.68 -6.06 1.36
C GLU A 52 -7.13 -7.12 2.37
N GLN A 53 -8.28 -7.76 2.15
CA GLN A 53 -8.77 -8.82 3.02
C GLN A 53 -7.87 -10.04 2.93
N PHE A 54 -7.49 -10.44 1.71
CA PHE A 54 -6.54 -11.53 1.50
C PHE A 54 -5.18 -11.24 2.16
N ILE A 55 -4.67 -10.01 2.03
CA ILE A 55 -3.41 -9.59 2.66
C ILE A 55 -3.52 -9.72 4.18
N HIS A 56 -4.57 -9.14 4.77
CA HIS A 56 -4.81 -9.17 6.22
C HIS A 56 -4.85 -10.61 6.76
N GLU A 57 -5.70 -11.46 6.17
CA GLU A 57 -5.85 -12.85 6.62
C GLU A 57 -4.54 -13.63 6.47
N THR A 58 -3.82 -13.43 5.36
CA THR A 58 -2.59 -14.18 5.11
C THR A 58 -1.46 -13.79 6.05
N LEU A 59 -1.28 -12.49 6.33
CA LEU A 59 -0.26 -12.03 7.27
C LEU A 59 -0.54 -12.52 8.68
N LEU A 60 -1.78 -12.42 9.16
CA LEU A 60 -2.13 -12.95 10.49
C LEU A 60 -1.93 -14.46 10.60
N ASN A 61 -2.11 -15.21 9.52
CA ASN A 61 -1.89 -16.66 9.53
C ASN A 61 -0.40 -17.02 9.47
N ILE A 62 0.44 -16.24 8.78
CA ILE A 62 1.90 -16.43 8.77
C ILE A 62 2.49 -16.26 10.18
N ASP A 63 2.03 -15.26 10.95
CA ASP A 63 2.51 -15.08 12.33
C ASP A 63 2.04 -16.20 13.28
N LYS A 64 0.80 -16.68 13.14
CA LYS A 64 0.29 -17.84 13.90
C LYS A 64 1.10 -19.11 13.64
N GLU A 65 1.75 -19.22 12.49
CA GLU A 65 2.66 -20.31 12.14
C GLU A 65 4.10 -20.07 12.63
N SER A 66 4.41 -18.87 13.16
CA SER A 66 5.71 -18.49 13.68
C SER A 66 5.94 -19.07 15.08
N SER A 67 7.18 -19.53 15.34
CA SER A 67 7.56 -20.21 16.57
C SER A 67 7.54 -19.33 17.83
N LEU A 68 7.31 -18.02 17.70
CA LEU A 68 7.27 -17.09 18.83
C LEU A 68 5.90 -17.06 19.52
N TYR A 69 4.82 -17.41 18.83
CA TYR A 69 3.46 -17.45 19.38
C TYR A 69 3.15 -18.76 20.13
N ILE A 70 3.86 -19.85 19.80
CA ILE A 70 3.51 -21.21 20.20
C ILE A 70 4.45 -21.72 21.30
N ASN A 71 4.46 -21.06 22.46
CA ASN A 71 5.00 -21.64 23.69
C ASN A 71 3.93 -22.44 24.47
N SER A 72 2.71 -22.62 23.94
CA SER A 72 1.59 -23.22 24.70
C SER A 72 0.79 -24.36 24.06
N ALA A 73 0.95 -24.74 22.79
CA ALA A 73 0.26 -25.93 22.28
C ALA A 73 0.91 -26.57 21.04
N GLU A 74 1.32 -27.82 21.21
CA GLU A 74 1.35 -28.92 20.23
C GLU A 74 1.92 -28.69 18.81
N LYS A 75 2.97 -29.48 18.50
CA LYS A 75 3.47 -29.90 17.17
C LYS A 75 3.35 -28.85 16.05
N VAL A 76 4.48 -28.19 15.79
CA VAL A 76 4.81 -27.50 14.54
C VAL A 76 4.29 -28.29 13.33
N SER A 77 3.17 -27.85 12.77
CA SER A 77 2.90 -28.11 11.37
C SER A 77 3.83 -27.14 10.63
N LYS A 78 4.82 -27.65 9.90
CA LYS A 78 5.63 -26.86 8.97
C LYS A 78 4.78 -26.52 7.73
N ASP A 79 3.55 -26.10 7.93
CA ASP A 79 2.67 -25.77 6.85
C ASP A 79 3.04 -24.38 6.35
N ASN A 80 3.95 -24.31 5.39
CA ASN A 80 4.31 -23.06 4.71
C ASN A 80 3.24 -22.68 3.67
N SER A 81 2.01 -23.19 3.77
CA SER A 81 0.96 -22.98 2.78
C SER A 81 0.66 -21.50 2.59
N ASN A 82 0.60 -20.71 3.66
CA ASN A 82 0.34 -19.26 3.59
C ASN A 82 1.50 -18.50 2.92
N LEU A 83 2.75 -18.84 3.25
CA LEU A 83 3.95 -18.27 2.61
C LEU A 83 4.00 -18.61 1.12
N ILE A 84 3.68 -19.85 0.75
CA ILE A 84 3.61 -20.29 -0.64
C ILE A 84 2.47 -19.56 -1.36
N ASN A 85 1.31 -19.42 -0.70
CA ASN A 85 0.11 -18.82 -1.26
C ASN A 85 0.33 -17.34 -1.60
N ILE A 86 0.84 -16.54 -0.65
CA ILE A 86 1.11 -15.12 -0.87
C ILE A 86 2.18 -14.91 -1.94
N ASN A 87 3.23 -15.74 -1.92
CA ASN A 87 4.27 -15.67 -2.92
C ASN A 87 3.74 -16.04 -4.31
N ASN A 88 2.81 -17.00 -4.42
CA ASN A 88 2.15 -17.35 -5.69
C ASN A 88 1.29 -16.21 -6.24
N HIS A 89 0.56 -15.50 -5.38
CA HIS A 89 -0.26 -14.34 -5.75
C HIS A 89 0.57 -13.10 -6.11
N SER A 90 1.78 -12.99 -5.55
CA SER A 90 2.68 -11.89 -5.84
C SER A 90 3.24 -11.98 -7.28
N LYS A 91 3.30 -10.85 -7.99
CA LYS A 91 3.98 -10.74 -9.27
C LYS A 91 5.50 -10.80 -9.12
N ILE A 92 6.01 -10.34 -7.97
CA ILE A 92 7.45 -10.31 -7.65
C ILE A 92 7.71 -11.37 -6.59
N LYS A 93 8.58 -12.31 -6.89
CA LYS A 93 8.84 -13.44 -5.99
C LYS A 93 9.93 -13.07 -4.99
N PHE A 94 9.64 -13.31 -3.72
CA PHE A 94 10.61 -13.19 -2.63
C PHE A 94 10.74 -14.51 -1.88
N ASP A 95 11.77 -14.61 -1.04
CA ASP A 95 11.92 -15.73 -0.14
C ASP A 95 10.89 -15.69 1.00
N SER A 96 10.83 -16.75 1.80
CA SER A 96 9.92 -16.81 2.94
C SER A 96 10.25 -15.79 4.03
N CYS A 97 11.51 -15.36 4.15
CA CYS A 97 11.93 -14.45 5.21
C CYS A 97 11.32 -13.06 4.99
N PHE A 98 11.27 -12.60 3.73
CA PHE A 98 10.58 -11.38 3.34
C PHE A 98 9.13 -11.32 3.88
N TYR A 99 8.34 -12.36 3.62
CA TYR A 99 6.93 -12.40 4.03
C TYR A 99 6.76 -12.56 5.54
N LYS A 100 7.68 -13.25 6.22
CA LYS A 100 7.71 -13.36 7.68
C LYS A 100 8.00 -12.01 8.33
N ASP A 101 9.02 -11.29 7.87
CA ASP A 101 9.37 -9.98 8.42
C ASP A 101 8.18 -9.00 8.30
N ILE A 102 7.48 -9.02 7.17
CA ILE A 102 6.28 -8.19 6.96
C ILE A 102 5.13 -8.63 7.88
N SER A 103 4.92 -9.93 8.01
CA SER A 103 3.90 -10.53 8.88
C SER A 103 4.11 -10.13 10.34
N ASP A 104 5.34 -10.22 10.84
CA ASP A 104 5.71 -9.85 12.20
C ASP A 104 5.44 -8.35 12.44
N ALA A 105 5.82 -7.50 11.49
CA ALA A 105 5.57 -6.05 11.58
C ALA A 105 4.07 -5.73 11.53
N TYR A 106 3.31 -6.41 10.68
CA TYR A 106 1.86 -6.22 10.55
C TYR A 106 1.11 -6.67 11.80
N THR A 107 1.52 -7.79 12.40
CA THR A 107 0.89 -8.28 13.62
C THR A 107 1.19 -7.37 14.82
N ASN A 108 2.41 -6.83 14.90
CA ASN A 108 2.72 -5.78 15.88
C ASN A 108 1.85 -4.53 15.67
N PHE A 109 1.61 -4.12 14.42
CA PHE A 109 0.68 -3.02 14.13
C PHE A 109 -0.73 -3.32 14.66
N CYS A 110 -1.28 -4.51 14.39
CA CYS A 110 -2.60 -4.91 14.88
C CYS A 110 -2.68 -4.96 16.42
N ALA A 111 -1.62 -5.44 17.09
CA ALA A 111 -1.54 -5.43 18.55
C ALA A 111 -1.56 -3.99 19.10
N CYS A 112 -0.81 -3.07 18.47
CA CYS A 112 -0.79 -1.66 18.84
C CYS A 112 -2.16 -0.99 18.65
N TYR A 113 -2.83 -1.28 17.52
CA TYR A 113 -4.20 -0.82 17.26
C TYR A 113 -5.14 -1.26 18.39
N TYR A 114 -5.10 -2.55 18.75
CA TYR A 114 -5.93 -3.11 19.81
C TYR A 114 -5.71 -2.39 21.15
N TYR A 115 -4.46 -2.21 21.59
CA TYR A 115 -4.18 -1.52 22.85
C TYR A 115 -4.68 -0.07 22.89
N LEU A 116 -4.64 0.63 21.76
CA LEU A 116 -5.07 2.04 21.70
C LEU A 116 -6.58 2.23 21.54
N ASN A 117 -7.29 1.26 20.95
CA ASN A 117 -8.67 1.44 20.52
C ASN A 117 -9.67 0.48 21.19
N GLU A 118 -9.22 -0.71 21.61
CA GLU A 118 -10.10 -1.78 22.08
C GLU A 118 -9.81 -2.24 23.52
N ALA A 119 -8.56 -2.12 23.97
CA ALA A 119 -8.19 -2.55 25.32
C ALA A 119 -8.94 -1.74 26.41
N PRO A 120 -9.35 -2.39 27.51
CA PRO A 120 -10.12 -1.74 28.57
C PRO A 120 -9.34 -0.69 29.35
N HIS A 121 -8.01 -0.83 29.40
CA HIS A 121 -7.06 0.09 29.99
C HIS A 121 -5.72 -0.04 29.28
N ILE A 122 -4.89 1.00 29.40
CA ILE A 122 -3.53 1.03 28.86
C ILE A 122 -2.60 1.10 30.06
N THR A 123 -1.64 0.19 30.12
CA THR A 123 -0.60 0.15 31.17
C THR A 123 0.65 0.92 30.76
N VAL A 124 1.57 1.14 31.70
CA VAL A 124 2.89 1.72 31.41
C VAL A 124 3.66 0.83 30.42
N GLY A 125 3.63 -0.49 30.60
CA GLY A 125 4.25 -1.46 29.69
C GLY A 125 3.63 -1.43 28.29
N ASP A 126 2.32 -1.25 28.18
CA ASP A 126 1.66 -1.09 26.88
C ASP A 126 2.16 0.18 26.17
N LEU A 127 2.33 1.30 26.89
CA LEU A 127 2.82 2.54 26.33
C LEU A 127 4.27 2.44 25.82
N GLU A 128 5.12 1.74 26.57
CA GLU A 128 6.49 1.42 26.16
C GLU A 128 6.49 0.53 24.91
N PHE A 129 5.70 -0.55 24.91
CA PHE A 129 5.53 -1.44 23.76
C PHE A 129 5.05 -0.69 22.51
N LEU A 130 4.04 0.17 22.65
CA LEU A 130 3.49 0.98 21.57
C LEU A 130 4.56 1.91 20.98
N THR A 131 5.34 2.56 21.84
CA THR A 131 6.38 3.50 21.41
C THR A 131 7.51 2.78 20.66
N GLU A 132 8.02 1.67 21.21
CA GLU A 132 9.06 0.88 20.56
C GLU A 132 8.59 0.26 19.24
N SER A 133 7.31 -0.08 19.15
CA SER A 133 6.74 -0.70 17.96
C SER A 133 6.76 0.23 16.75
N VAL A 134 6.70 1.55 16.93
CA VAL A 134 6.79 2.52 15.82
C VAL A 134 8.10 2.32 15.07
N ASP A 135 9.22 2.35 15.80
CA ASP A 135 10.56 2.23 15.23
C ASP A 135 10.78 0.84 14.62
N ARG A 136 10.32 -0.22 15.29
CA ARG A 136 10.43 -1.59 14.79
C ARG A 136 9.69 -1.76 13.46
N ILE A 137 8.44 -1.32 13.38
CA ILE A 137 7.62 -1.45 12.18
C ILE A 137 8.23 -0.63 11.03
N GLN A 138 8.58 0.62 11.28
CA GLN A 138 9.18 1.48 10.26
C GLN A 138 10.53 0.95 9.76
N SER A 139 11.38 0.45 10.66
CA SER A 139 12.66 -0.17 10.29
C SER A 139 12.46 -1.40 9.41
N THR A 140 11.51 -2.26 9.75
CA THR A 140 11.18 -3.45 8.96
C THR A 140 10.60 -3.11 7.61
N LEU A 141 9.63 -2.19 7.54
CA LEU A 141 9.11 -1.68 6.26
C LEU A 141 10.23 -1.09 5.41
N GLY A 142 11.14 -0.30 5.99
CA GLY A 142 12.29 0.26 5.28
C GLY A 142 13.20 -0.81 4.66
N ARG A 143 13.54 -1.87 5.42
CA ARG A 143 14.34 -3.01 4.93
C ARG A 143 13.63 -3.74 3.79
N VAL A 144 12.34 -4.00 3.96
CA VAL A 144 11.49 -4.66 2.96
C VAL A 144 11.40 -3.83 1.68
N PHE A 145 11.21 -2.52 1.78
CA PHE A 145 11.21 -1.62 0.62
C PHE A 145 12.54 -1.64 -0.12
N ILE A 146 13.68 -1.65 0.58
CA ILE A 146 14.99 -1.78 -0.05
C ILE A 146 15.09 -3.11 -0.82
N GLN A 147 14.65 -4.22 -0.24
CA GLN A 147 14.65 -5.52 -0.92
C GLN A 147 13.74 -5.53 -2.17
N VAL A 148 12.61 -4.82 -2.14
CA VAL A 148 11.76 -4.64 -3.34
C VAL A 148 12.46 -3.81 -4.40
N MET A 149 13.10 -2.71 -4.00
CA MET A 149 13.82 -1.83 -4.91
C MET A 149 15.05 -2.52 -5.52
N ASP A 150 15.76 -3.34 -4.77
CA ASP A 150 16.94 -4.09 -5.25
C ASP A 150 16.59 -5.27 -6.16
N ASN A 151 15.30 -5.55 -6.37
CA ASN A 151 14.86 -6.57 -7.30
C ASN A 151 14.93 -6.05 -8.74
N ASP A 152 15.91 -6.52 -9.53
CA ASP A 152 16.14 -6.10 -10.92
C ASP A 152 14.88 -6.16 -11.80
N SER A 153 14.03 -7.17 -11.60
CA SER A 153 12.78 -7.33 -12.36
C SER A 153 11.73 -6.27 -12.02
N PHE A 154 11.77 -5.71 -10.82
CA PHE A 154 10.93 -4.60 -10.41
C PHE A 154 11.43 -3.28 -11.02
N ILE A 155 12.73 -2.98 -10.90
CA ILE A 155 13.32 -1.77 -11.50
C ILE A 155 13.01 -1.73 -13.00
N GLU A 156 13.26 -2.81 -13.73
CA GLU A 156 13.01 -2.82 -15.18
C GLU A 156 11.54 -2.59 -15.56
N ASN A 157 10.58 -3.10 -14.78
CA ASN A 157 9.14 -2.96 -15.05
C ASN A 157 8.54 -1.65 -14.54
N PHE A 158 9.01 -1.15 -13.39
CA PHE A 158 8.55 0.11 -12.78
C PHE A 158 9.04 1.32 -13.58
N PHE A 159 10.32 1.34 -13.95
CA PHE A 159 10.89 2.41 -14.78
C PHE A 159 10.41 2.38 -16.23
N LYS A 160 10.01 1.22 -16.77
CA LYS A 160 9.42 1.14 -18.12
C LYS A 160 7.99 1.69 -18.19
N ASN A 161 7.20 1.56 -17.12
CA ASN A 161 5.77 1.81 -17.19
C ASN A 161 5.27 3.07 -16.46
N ASP A 162 5.92 3.51 -15.37
CA ASP A 162 5.29 4.50 -14.47
C ASP A 162 6.09 5.76 -14.13
N ILE A 163 7.33 5.91 -14.61
CA ILE A 163 8.06 7.18 -14.41
C ILE A 163 7.77 8.14 -15.56
N HIS A 164 6.60 8.77 -15.47
CA HIS A 164 6.42 10.07 -16.10
C HIS A 164 7.05 11.12 -15.19
N SER A 165 7.89 12.00 -15.74
CA SER A 165 8.28 13.21 -15.00
C SER A 165 7.02 13.94 -14.54
N LEU A 166 7.05 14.69 -13.43
CA LEU A 166 5.88 15.45 -12.94
C LEU A 166 5.23 16.31 -14.05
N GLY A 167 6.04 16.81 -15.00
CA GLY A 167 5.56 17.48 -16.21
C GLY A 167 4.91 16.56 -17.24
N GLY A 168 5.41 15.32 -17.39
CA GLY A 168 4.82 14.26 -18.22
C GLY A 168 3.47 13.75 -17.69
N GLU A 169 3.33 13.58 -16.37
CA GLU A 169 2.09 13.11 -15.75
C GLU A 169 0.96 14.14 -15.92
N SER A 170 1.25 15.42 -15.67
CA SER A 170 0.30 16.52 -15.88
C SER A 170 -0.16 16.61 -17.35
N ARG A 171 0.77 16.43 -18.30
CA ARG A 171 0.43 16.39 -19.74
C ARG A 171 -0.39 15.15 -20.10
N ALA A 172 -0.05 13.98 -19.56
CA ALA A 172 -0.79 12.74 -19.80
C ALA A 172 -2.23 12.82 -19.27
N LYS A 173 -2.43 13.36 -18.06
CA LYS A 173 -3.76 13.59 -17.47
C LYS A 173 -4.58 14.57 -18.29
N LYS A 174 -3.96 15.67 -18.74
CA LYS A 174 -4.60 16.66 -19.63
C LYS A 174 -5.05 16.02 -20.95
N TYR A 175 -4.19 15.23 -21.60
CA TYR A 175 -4.53 14.53 -22.84
C TYR A 175 -5.55 13.43 -22.65
N SER A 176 -5.55 12.73 -21.51
CA SER A 176 -6.58 11.74 -21.16
C SER A 176 -7.97 12.38 -21.10
N GLY A 177 -8.09 13.55 -20.48
CA GLY A 177 -9.33 14.32 -20.47
C GLY A 177 -9.83 14.68 -21.88
N PHE A 178 -8.93 15.19 -22.73
CA PHE A 178 -9.27 15.52 -24.12
C PHE A 178 -9.68 14.29 -24.93
N LYS A 179 -8.95 13.18 -24.80
CA LYS A 179 -9.30 11.92 -25.48
C LYS A 179 -10.70 11.44 -25.10
N LYS A 180 -11.06 11.48 -23.80
CA LYS A 180 -12.39 11.06 -23.34
C LYS A 180 -13.51 11.86 -24.00
N GLU A 181 -13.36 13.18 -24.08
CA GLU A 181 -14.34 14.06 -24.72
C GLU A 181 -14.45 13.76 -26.23
N ILE A 182 -13.32 13.75 -26.93
CA ILE A 182 -13.26 13.51 -28.37
C ILE A 182 -13.82 12.13 -28.72
N PHE A 183 -13.48 11.10 -27.95
CA PHE A 183 -13.95 9.73 -28.18
C PHE A 183 -15.45 9.57 -27.91
N LYS A 184 -15.98 10.30 -26.93
CA LYS A 184 -17.42 10.33 -26.65
C LYS A 184 -18.19 10.92 -27.83
N GLU A 185 -17.74 12.05 -28.36
CA GLU A 185 -18.37 12.73 -29.49
C GLU A 185 -18.18 11.99 -30.82
N TRP A 186 -17.06 11.27 -30.99
CA TRP A 186 -16.89 10.35 -32.10
C TRP A 186 -17.91 9.19 -32.02
N LYS A 187 -18.05 8.57 -30.84
CA LYS A 187 -18.98 7.45 -30.62
C LYS A 187 -20.45 7.83 -30.73
N SER A 188 -20.82 9.10 -30.47
CA SER A 188 -22.20 9.58 -30.68
C SER A 188 -22.55 9.77 -32.16
N GLY A 189 -21.61 9.59 -33.08
CA GLY A 189 -21.85 9.73 -34.51
C GLY A 189 -21.93 11.20 -34.97
N SER A 190 -21.40 12.13 -34.18
CA SER A 190 -21.44 13.56 -34.47
C SER A 190 -20.57 13.98 -35.68
N PHE A 191 -19.72 13.08 -36.20
CA PHE A 191 -18.75 13.37 -37.26
C PHE A 191 -18.66 12.22 -38.28
N TYR A 192 -18.38 12.54 -39.55
CA TYR A 192 -18.30 11.55 -40.63
C TYR A 192 -16.87 11.07 -40.92
N SER A 193 -15.85 11.81 -40.46
CA SER A 193 -14.45 11.43 -40.65
C SER A 193 -13.54 11.88 -39.50
N TYR A 194 -12.44 11.16 -39.27
CA TYR A 194 -11.45 11.55 -38.26
C TYR A 194 -10.90 12.96 -38.50
N ALA A 195 -10.71 13.35 -39.77
CA ALA A 195 -10.22 14.67 -40.12
C ALA A 195 -11.21 15.78 -39.75
N GLU A 196 -12.51 15.54 -39.94
CA GLU A 196 -13.57 16.46 -39.55
C GLU A 196 -13.64 16.62 -38.03
N CYS A 197 -13.65 15.50 -37.29
CA CYS A 197 -13.60 15.51 -35.83
C CYS A 197 -12.35 16.22 -35.31
N ALA A 198 -11.18 15.94 -35.89
CA ALA A 198 -9.93 16.55 -35.49
C ALA A 198 -9.88 18.06 -35.71
N ARG A 199 -10.45 18.58 -36.82
CA ARG A 199 -10.55 20.03 -37.03
C ARG A 199 -11.41 20.72 -35.97
N SER A 200 -12.56 20.14 -35.62
CA SER A 200 -13.47 20.69 -34.61
C SER A 200 -12.81 20.82 -33.23
N PHE A 201 -11.99 19.84 -32.85
CA PHE A 201 -11.33 19.82 -31.54
C PHE A 201 -9.92 20.42 -31.51
N SER A 202 -9.30 20.65 -32.69
CA SER A 202 -7.95 21.20 -32.80
C SER A 202 -7.85 22.59 -32.19
N GLU A 203 -8.78 23.49 -32.53
CA GLU A 203 -8.82 24.84 -31.98
C GLU A 203 -9.23 24.83 -30.50
N LYS A 204 -10.23 24.01 -30.14
CA LYS A 204 -10.76 23.92 -28.78
C LYS A 204 -9.71 23.50 -27.76
N HIS A 205 -8.87 22.52 -28.10
CA HIS A 205 -7.85 21.99 -27.19
C HIS A 205 -6.43 22.47 -27.48
N LYS A 206 -6.25 23.36 -28.48
CA LYS A 206 -4.94 23.82 -28.98
C LYS A 206 -4.00 22.64 -29.31
N LEU A 207 -4.55 21.63 -30.00
CA LEU A 207 -3.82 20.43 -30.45
C LEU A 207 -3.71 20.44 -31.97
N SER A 208 -2.67 19.80 -32.53
CA SER A 208 -2.63 19.59 -33.98
C SER A 208 -3.68 18.57 -34.41
N THR A 209 -4.31 18.80 -35.55
CA THR A 209 -5.29 17.87 -36.15
C THR A 209 -4.72 16.46 -36.28
N LYS A 210 -3.47 16.33 -36.72
CA LYS A 210 -2.74 15.05 -36.85
C LYS A 210 -2.67 14.25 -35.54
N THR A 211 -2.54 14.94 -34.40
CA THR A 211 -2.51 14.27 -33.09
C THR A 211 -3.85 13.62 -32.78
N ILE A 212 -4.94 14.36 -33.02
CA ILE A 212 -6.30 13.88 -32.77
C ILE A 212 -6.67 12.75 -33.74
N GLU A 213 -6.37 12.91 -35.03
CA GLU A 213 -6.56 11.87 -36.05
C GLU A 213 -5.81 10.58 -35.68
N SER A 214 -4.57 10.70 -35.18
CA SER A 214 -3.80 9.54 -34.73
C SER A 214 -4.46 8.83 -33.55
N TRP A 215 -5.02 9.58 -32.59
CA TRP A 215 -5.74 8.98 -31.46
C TRP A 215 -7.01 8.25 -31.90
N LEU A 216 -7.81 8.89 -32.75
CA LEU A 216 -9.02 8.28 -33.30
C LEU A 216 -8.70 7.03 -34.12
N SER A 217 -7.68 7.10 -34.98
CA SER A 217 -7.27 5.95 -35.78
C SER A 217 -6.75 4.80 -34.93
N LYS A 218 -5.95 5.06 -33.89
CA LYS A 218 -5.47 4.01 -32.98
C LYS A 218 -6.60 3.33 -32.22
N GLU A 219 -7.63 4.08 -31.84
CA GLU A 219 -8.74 3.57 -31.01
C GLU A 219 -9.83 2.88 -31.85
N PHE A 220 -10.13 3.40 -33.04
CA PHE A 220 -11.33 3.02 -33.81
C PHE A 220 -11.05 2.41 -35.18
N SER A 221 -9.81 2.49 -35.70
CA SER A 221 -9.47 1.76 -36.93
C SER A 221 -9.37 0.27 -36.60
N LYS A 222 -10.14 -0.56 -37.31
CA LYS A 222 -10.06 -2.01 -37.18
C LYS A 222 -8.66 -2.48 -37.57
N PRO A 223 -8.05 -3.43 -36.83
CA PRO A 223 -6.84 -4.08 -37.29
C PRO A 223 -7.16 -4.80 -38.61
N GLN A 224 -6.41 -4.48 -39.67
CA GLN A 224 -6.39 -5.32 -40.86
C GLN A 224 -5.82 -6.67 -40.45
N LYS A 225 -6.66 -7.72 -40.51
CA LYS A 225 -6.22 -9.11 -40.43
C LYS A 225 -5.52 -9.49 -41.73
#